data_AF-A0A9Q3EHI2-F1
#
_entry.id   AF-A0A9Q3EHI2-F1
#
_cell.length_a   1.000
_cell.length_b   1.000
_cell.length_c   1.000
_cell.angle_alpha   90.00
_cell.angle_beta   90.00
_cell.angle_gamma   90.00
#
_symmetry.space_group_name_H-M   'P 1'
#
loop_
_entity.id
_entity.type
_entity.pdbx_description
1 polymer ?
#
loop_
_entity_poly.entity_id
_entity_poly.type
_entity_poly.pdbx_seq_one_letter_code
_entity_poly.pdbx_strand_id
1 'polypeptide(L)'
;MEYKDHEGYTHDWVTLLPEVQLAYNTSQHPTTGKSPSLVEKGWNPLLPVDHLKKNLLTIHPTAKDFHDMWKKACDTAAKCIAEAKEYNKQKWDKSHMEPDFKEGDQVSMSTLNFNNLKGPNTMRDWALHYL
;
A
#
# COMPACT_ATOMS: atom_id res chain seq x y z
N MET A 1 -15.82 20.46 -4.74
CA MET A 1 -16.18 19.55 -5.85
C MET A 1 -16.23 18.16 -5.26
N GLU A 2 -17.43 17.62 -5.05
CA GLU A 2 -17.59 16.23 -4.61
C GLU A 2 -17.50 15.35 -5.86
N TYR A 3 -16.43 14.57 -5.98
CA TYR A 3 -16.34 13.54 -7.00
C TYR A 3 -17.25 12.39 -6.56
N LYS A 4 -18.37 12.20 -7.26
CA LYS A 4 -19.26 11.06 -7.10
C LYS A 4 -18.91 10.03 -8.15
N ASP A 5 -18.55 8.83 -7.71
CA ASP A 5 -18.44 7.68 -8.59
C ASP A 5 -19.83 7.20 -9.03
N HIS A 6 -19.85 6.27 -9.99
CA HIS A 6 -21.07 5.71 -10.59
C HIS A 6 -21.99 5.02 -9.56
N GLU A 7 -21.47 4.69 -8.37
CA GLU A 7 -22.21 3.99 -7.30
C GLU A 7 -22.78 4.94 -6.23
N GLY A 8 -22.59 6.25 -6.38
CA GLY A 8 -23.17 7.26 -5.48
C GLY A 8 -22.43 7.43 -4.14
N TYR A 9 -21.22 6.87 -4.01
CA TYR A 9 -20.39 7.03 -2.82
C TYR A 9 -19.48 8.25 -2.98
N THR A 10 -19.71 9.28 -2.18
CA THR A 10 -18.71 10.32 -1.94
C THR A 10 -17.60 9.73 -1.09
N HIS A 11 -16.55 9.22 -1.74
CA HIS A 11 -15.32 8.83 -1.05
C HIS A 11 -14.57 10.10 -0.61
N ASP A 12 -15.00 10.71 0.49
CA ASP A 12 -14.24 11.77 1.13
C ASP A 12 -13.01 11.16 1.80
N TRP A 13 -11.97 10.95 0.99
CA TRP A 13 -10.69 10.40 1.42
C TRP A 13 -10.09 11.20 2.58
N VAL A 14 -10.37 12.50 2.69
CA VAL A 14 -9.88 13.36 3.78
C VAL A 14 -10.45 12.92 5.12
N THR A 15 -11.74 12.53 5.15
CA THR A 15 -12.37 11.99 6.38
C THR A 15 -11.81 10.63 6.79
N LEU A 16 -11.37 9.83 5.81
CA LEU A 16 -10.80 8.50 6.03
C LEU A 16 -9.30 8.55 6.37
N LEU A 17 -8.61 9.66 6.12
CA LEU A 17 -7.17 9.79 6.35
C LEU A 17 -6.73 9.38 7.78
N PRO A 18 -7.39 9.85 8.87
CA PRO A 18 -6.97 9.48 10.22
C PRO A 18 -7.09 7.96 10.47
N GLU A 19 -8.15 7.34 9.92
CA GLU A 19 -8.40 5.91 10.05
C GLU A 19 -7.35 5.09 9.29
N VAL A 20 -7.05 5.49 8.05
CA VAL A 20 -6.03 4.85 7.22
C VAL A 20 -4.64 5.02 7.83
N GLN A 21 -4.33 6.20 8.38
CA GLN A 21 -3.06 6.44 9.07
C GLN A 21 -2.91 5.52 10.30
N LEU A 22 -3.96 5.38 11.11
CA LEU A 22 -3.95 4.47 12.25
C LEU A 22 -3.78 3.01 11.81
N ALA A 23 -4.52 2.58 10.78
CA ALA A 23 -4.43 1.23 10.24
C ALA A 23 -3.03 0.93 9.69
N TYR A 24 -2.44 1.86 8.93
CA TYR A 24 -1.09 1.71 8.39
C TYR A 24 -0.04 1.64 9.49
N ASN A 25 -0.12 2.53 10.49
CA ASN A 25 0.85 2.58 11.58
C ASN A 25 0.83 1.35 12.48
N THR A 26 -0.33 0.71 12.62
CA THR A 26 -0.51 -0.49 13.46
C THR A 26 -0.35 -1.81 12.70
N SER A 27 -0.45 -1.78 11.37
CA SER A 27 -0.26 -2.95 10.52
C SER A 27 1.22 -3.37 10.46
N GLN A 28 1.46 -4.68 10.46
CA GLN A 28 2.81 -5.23 10.32
C GLN A 28 3.25 -5.16 8.85
N HIS A 29 4.43 -4.59 8.61
CA HIS A 29 4.98 -4.55 7.27
C HIS A 29 5.65 -5.91 6.92
N PRO A 30 5.37 -6.51 5.75
CA PRO A 30 5.81 -7.88 5.42
C PRO A 30 7.34 -8.04 5.39
N THR A 31 8.07 -7.02 4.98
CA THR A 31 9.54 -7.07 4.89
C THR A 31 10.23 -6.98 6.26
N THR A 32 9.69 -6.21 7.19
CA THR A 32 10.33 -5.93 8.48
C THR A 32 9.73 -6.73 9.64
N GLY A 33 8.54 -7.29 9.46
CA GLY A 33 7.79 -8.02 10.49
C GLY A 33 7.35 -7.15 11.67
N LYS A 34 7.53 -5.82 11.58
CA LYS A 34 7.20 -4.86 12.64
C LYS A 34 6.27 -3.79 12.09
N SER A 35 5.40 -3.27 12.93
CA SER A 35 4.55 -2.12 12.60
C SER A 35 5.34 -0.82 12.70
N PRO A 36 5.04 0.20 11.87
CA PRO A 36 5.69 1.50 11.96
C PRO A 36 5.66 2.13 13.35
N SER A 37 4.53 2.08 14.07
CA SER A 37 4.46 2.65 15.43
C SER A 37 5.36 1.92 16.43
N LEU A 38 5.56 0.62 16.27
CA LEU A 38 6.48 -0.15 17.10
C LEU A 38 7.94 0.25 16.86
N VAL A 39 8.30 0.52 15.60
CA VAL A 39 9.66 0.94 15.23
C VAL A 39 9.94 2.38 15.64
N GLU A 40 8.98 3.28 15.44
CA GLU A 40 9.13 4.71 15.73
C GLU A 40 9.05 5.00 17.24
N LYS A 41 8.04 4.44 17.92
CA LYS A 41 7.67 4.82 19.29
C LYS A 41 7.98 3.73 20.32
N GLY A 42 8.27 2.50 19.88
CA GLY A 42 8.50 1.36 20.76
C GLY A 42 7.23 0.70 21.30
N TRP A 43 6.04 1.17 20.91
CA TRP A 43 4.75 0.61 21.33
C TRP A 43 3.68 0.78 20.25
N ASN A 44 2.67 -0.10 20.27
CA ASN A 44 1.50 0.01 19.43
C ASN A 44 0.29 0.46 20.25
N PRO A 45 -0.54 1.38 19.74
CA PRO A 45 -1.80 1.72 20.39
C PRO A 45 -2.74 0.53 20.40
N LEU A 46 -3.48 0.38 21.50
CA LEU A 46 -4.50 -0.64 21.63
C LEU A 46 -5.71 -0.26 20.78
N LEU A 47 -6.09 -1.11 19.84
CA LEU A 47 -7.26 -0.90 18.99
C LEU A 47 -8.53 -1.40 19.68
N PRO A 48 -9.73 -0.95 19.27
CA PRO A 48 -11.00 -1.46 19.80
C PRO A 48 -11.14 -2.98 19.66
N VAL A 49 -10.58 -3.55 18.59
CA VAL A 49 -10.54 -5.01 18.36
C VAL A 49 -9.69 -5.74 19.39
N ASP A 50 -8.66 -5.11 19.93
CA ASP A 50 -7.80 -5.68 20.99
C ASP A 50 -8.50 -5.66 22.35
N HIS A 51 -9.47 -4.75 22.54
CA HIS A 51 -10.24 -4.61 23.77
C HIS A 51 -11.41 -5.60 23.88
N LEU A 52 -11.74 -6.34 22.81
CA LEU A 52 -12.74 -7.40 22.88
C LEU A 52 -12.23 -8.52 23.80
N LYS A 53 -12.63 -8.47 25.07
CA LYS A 53 -12.34 -9.53 26.03
C LYS A 53 -12.96 -10.84 25.50
N LYS A 54 -12.11 -11.83 25.22
CA LYS A 54 -12.53 -13.19 24.81
C LYS A 54 -13.47 -13.88 25.81
N ASN A 55 -13.54 -13.37 27.05
CA ASN A 55 -14.29 -13.94 28.16
C ASN A 55 -15.55 -13.12 28.54
N LEU A 56 -16.23 -12.52 27.57
CA LEU A 56 -17.54 -11.91 27.83
C LEU A 56 -18.60 -13.02 27.84
N LEU A 57 -19.07 -13.40 29.03
CA LEU A 57 -20.06 -14.46 29.25
C LEU A 57 -21.44 -14.15 28.63
N THR A 58 -21.69 -12.89 28.25
CA THR A 58 -22.96 -12.47 27.66
C THR A 58 -22.70 -11.42 26.57
N ILE A 59 -22.68 -11.86 25.32
CA ILE A 59 -22.67 -10.97 24.15
C ILE A 59 -24.12 -10.67 23.77
N HIS A 60 -24.49 -9.39 23.67
CA HIS A 60 -25.82 -9.00 23.18
C HIS A 60 -26.02 -9.52 21.74
N PRO A 61 -27.19 -10.09 21.37
CA PRO A 61 -27.40 -10.68 20.05
C PRO A 61 -27.04 -9.74 18.89
N THR A 62 -27.40 -8.46 18.98
CA THR A 62 -27.03 -7.44 17.98
C THR A 62 -25.52 -7.27 17.82
N ALA A 63 -24.74 -7.37 18.90
CA ALA A 63 -23.29 -7.26 18.82
C ALA A 63 -22.66 -8.47 18.12
N LYS A 64 -23.26 -9.66 18.29
CA LYS A 64 -22.86 -10.86 17.57
C LYS A 64 -23.19 -10.76 16.08
N ASP A 65 -24.40 -10.33 15.74
CA ASP A 65 -24.82 -10.16 14.34
C ASP A 65 -23.94 -9.12 13.62
N PHE A 66 -23.62 -8.01 14.31
CA PHE A 66 -22.71 -6.98 13.80
C PHE A 66 -21.30 -7.52 13.58
N HIS A 67 -20.76 -8.29 14.53
CA HIS A 67 -19.45 -8.94 14.38
C HIS A 67 -19.44 -9.87 13.16
N ASP A 68 -20.48 -10.68 12.97
CA ASP A 68 -20.55 -11.63 11.86
C ASP A 68 -20.68 -10.91 10.51
N MET A 69 -21.45 -9.81 10.46
CA MET A 69 -21.50 -8.91 9.30
C MET A 69 -20.13 -8.30 9.00
N TRP A 70 -19.47 -7.74 10.02
CA TRP A 70 -18.16 -7.12 9.90
C TRP A 70 -17.11 -8.12 9.40
N LYS A 71 -17.09 -9.33 9.96
CA LYS A 71 -16.19 -10.40 9.55
C LYS A 71 -16.37 -10.76 8.07
N LYS A 72 -17.62 -10.90 7.61
CA LYS A 72 -17.91 -11.13 6.19
C LYS A 72 -17.41 -10.01 5.29
N ALA A 73 -17.56 -8.75 5.73
CA ALA A 73 -17.05 -7.60 4.99
C ALA A 73 -15.52 -7.62 4.90
N CYS A 74 -14.82 -7.87 6.01
CA CYS A 74 -13.36 -8.03 6.03
C CYS A 74 -12.89 -9.18 5.12
N ASP A 75 -13.54 -10.33 5.19
CA ASP A 75 -13.20 -11.50 4.37
C ASP A 75 -13.38 -11.20 2.87
N THR A 76 -14.43 -10.45 2.52
CA THR A 76 -14.69 -10.03 1.14
C THR A 76 -13.64 -9.02 0.66
N ALA A 77 -13.33 -8.01 1.47
CA ALA A 77 -12.29 -7.03 1.15
C ALA A 77 -10.92 -7.70 0.97
N ALA A 78 -10.57 -8.67 1.82
CA ALA A 78 -9.33 -9.43 1.71
C ALA A 78 -9.25 -10.22 0.39
N LYS A 79 -10.37 -10.82 -0.06
CA LYS A 79 -10.44 -11.49 -1.37
C LYS A 79 -10.24 -10.52 -2.52
N CYS A 80 -10.93 -9.38 -2.52
CA CYS A 80 -10.78 -8.35 -3.56
C CYS A 80 -9.34 -7.84 -3.66
N ILE A 81 -8.66 -7.64 -2.52
CA ILE A 81 -7.25 -7.23 -2.50
C ILE A 81 -6.36 -8.34 -3.09
N ALA A 82 -6.61 -9.60 -2.75
CA ALA A 82 -5.85 -10.73 -3.28
C ALA A 82 -6.01 -10.88 -4.80
N GLU A 83 -7.24 -10.77 -5.30
CA GLU A 83 -7.57 -10.81 -6.73
C GLU A 83 -6.92 -9.63 -7.47
N ALA A 84 -7.00 -8.42 -6.93
CA ALA A 84 -6.36 -7.24 -7.50
C ALA A 84 -4.84 -7.38 -7.56
N LYS A 85 -4.22 -7.94 -6.52
CA LYS A 85 -2.78 -8.21 -6.50
C LYS A 85 -2.37 -9.20 -7.59
N GLU A 86 -3.12 -10.30 -7.75
CA GLU A 86 -2.84 -11.31 -8.77
C GLU A 86 -3.05 -10.74 -10.18
N TYR A 87 -4.13 -10.00 -10.41
CA TYR A 87 -4.38 -9.31 -11.67
C TYR A 87 -3.25 -8.35 -12.04
N ASN A 88 -2.80 -7.53 -11.08
CA ASN A 88 -1.70 -6.59 -11.30
C ASN A 88 -0.40 -7.31 -11.62
N LYS A 89 -0.12 -8.43 -10.94
CA LYS A 89 1.05 -9.27 -11.22
C LYS A 89 0.98 -9.84 -12.64
N GLN A 90 -0.12 -10.46 -13.04
CA GLN A 90 -0.27 -11.03 -14.38
C GLN A 90 -0.12 -9.97 -15.48
N LYS A 91 -0.70 -8.79 -15.27
CA LYS A 91 -0.57 -7.67 -16.20
C LYS A 91 0.88 -7.18 -16.27
N TRP A 92 1.54 -7.06 -15.13
CA TRP A 92 2.95 -6.70 -15.05
C TRP A 92 3.82 -7.70 -15.80
N ASP A 93 3.70 -9.00 -15.48
CA ASP A 93 4.48 -10.08 -16.10
C ASP A 93 4.24 -10.17 -17.61
N LYS A 94 3.03 -9.84 -18.09
CA LYS A 94 2.73 -9.83 -19.54
C LYS A 94 3.36 -8.66 -20.29
N SER A 95 3.43 -7.48 -19.68
CA SER A 95 3.98 -6.28 -20.34
C SER A 95 5.47 -6.06 -20.05
N HIS A 96 5.97 -6.59 -18.94
CA HIS A 96 7.36 -6.43 -18.52
C HIS A 96 8.17 -7.63 -18.96
N MET A 97 8.97 -7.39 -19.99
CA MET A 97 10.11 -8.23 -20.32
C MET A 97 11.34 -7.57 -19.69
N GLU A 98 12.03 -8.30 -18.82
CA GLU A 98 13.34 -7.82 -18.34
C GLU A 98 14.30 -7.76 -19.53
N PRO A 99 14.90 -6.59 -19.83
CA PRO A 99 15.90 -6.51 -20.87
C PRO A 99 17.14 -7.30 -20.44
N ASP A 100 17.64 -8.17 -21.32
CA ASP A 100 18.96 -8.80 -21.14
C ASP A 100 20.02 -7.76 -21.49
N PHE A 101 20.65 -7.16 -20.47
CA PHE A 101 21.75 -6.21 -20.65
C PHE A 101 23.08 -6.95 -20.58
N LYS A 102 23.94 -6.74 -21.57
CA LYS A 102 25.30 -7.26 -21.58
C LYS A 102 26.31 -6.16 -21.28
N GLU A 103 27.46 -6.56 -20.73
CA GLU A 103 28.56 -5.63 -20.49
C GLU A 103 28.98 -4.97 -21.81
N GLY A 104 28.87 -3.63 -21.87
CA GLY A 104 29.15 -2.84 -23.07
C GLY A 104 27.93 -2.30 -23.81
N ASP A 105 26.71 -2.72 -23.45
CA ASP A 105 25.48 -2.18 -24.04
C ASP A 105 25.23 -0.73 -23.61
N GLN A 106 24.93 0.12 -24.59
CA GLN A 106 24.58 1.53 -24.33
C GLN A 106 23.10 1.63 -23.98
N VAL A 107 22.80 2.24 -22.83
CA VAL A 107 21.44 2.46 -22.35
C VAL A 107 21.16 3.94 -22.13
N SER A 108 20.00 4.40 -22.58
CA SER A 108 19.59 5.79 -22.40
C SER A 108 18.87 5.94 -21.05
N MET A 109 19.36 6.83 -20.20
CA MET A 109 18.70 7.21 -18.95
C MET A 109 17.92 8.50 -19.14
N SER A 110 16.66 8.52 -18.70
CA SER A 110 15.83 9.73 -18.73
C SER A 110 16.29 10.73 -17.68
N THR A 111 16.88 11.85 -18.08
CA THR A 111 17.42 12.87 -17.16
C THR A 111 16.36 13.77 -16.51
N LEU A 112 15.08 13.62 -16.88
CA LEU A 112 13.97 14.51 -16.53
C LEU A 112 13.72 14.69 -15.02
N ASN A 113 13.99 13.67 -14.20
CA ASN A 113 13.73 13.71 -12.74
C ASN A 113 15.01 13.67 -11.89
N PHE A 114 16.18 13.77 -12.51
CA PHE A 114 17.46 13.74 -11.79
C PHE A 114 17.83 15.13 -11.27
N ASN A 115 17.11 15.59 -10.25
CA ASN A 115 17.36 16.90 -9.63
C ASN A 115 18.60 16.94 -8.71
N ASN A 116 19.18 15.77 -8.38
CA ASN A 116 20.27 15.64 -7.41
C ASN A 116 21.60 15.11 -8.00
N LEU A 117 21.77 15.10 -9.33
CA LEU A 117 23.07 14.81 -9.94
C LEU A 117 24.02 16.02 -9.77
N LYS A 118 24.45 16.27 -8.54
CA LYS A 118 25.68 17.02 -8.21
C LYS A 118 26.79 15.99 -8.04
N GLY A 119 27.23 15.43 -9.16
CA GLY A 119 28.35 14.49 -9.29
C GLY A 119 29.03 14.72 -10.64
N PRO A 120 30.21 14.12 -10.87
CA PRO A 120 31.07 14.48 -12.00
C PRO A 120 30.31 14.39 -13.33
N ASN A 121 30.54 15.39 -14.20
CA ASN A 121 29.81 15.62 -15.46
C ASN A 121 29.89 14.46 -16.48
N THR A 122 30.58 13.37 -16.16
CA THR A 122 30.77 12.21 -17.03
C THR A 122 29.45 11.56 -17.45
N MET A 123 28.43 11.51 -16.58
CA MET A 123 27.11 10.97 -16.96
C MET A 123 26.29 11.91 -17.86
N ARG A 124 26.55 13.23 -17.85
CA ARG A 124 25.87 14.19 -18.74
C ARG A 124 26.53 14.24 -20.12
N ASP A 125 27.86 14.20 -20.17
CA ASP A 125 28.62 14.33 -21.42
C ASP A 125 28.47 13.13 -22.37
N TRP A 126 28.17 11.93 -21.84
CA TRP A 126 27.89 10.75 -22.66
C TRP A 126 26.51 10.81 -23.33
N ALA A 127 25.52 11.45 -22.69
CA ALA A 127 24.19 11.60 -23.25
C ALA A 127 24.12 12.68 -24.36
N LEU A 128 25.06 13.63 -24.37
CA LEU A 128 25.10 14.74 -25.33
C LEU A 128 25.90 14.44 -26.60
N HIS A 129 26.73 13.39 -26.62
CA HIS A 129 27.53 13.01 -27.81
C HIS A 129 26.75 12.26 -28.90
N TYR A 130 25.48 11.91 -28.66
CA TYR A 130 24.63 11.14 -29.58
C TYR A 130 23.34 11.90 -29.99
N LEU A 131 23.30 13.22 -29.81
CA LEU A 131 22.33 14.13 -30.44
C LEU A 131 22.98 14.82 -31.64
#